data_AF-A0A961AZ97-F1
#
_entry.id   AF-A0A961AZ97-F1
#
_cell.length_a   1.000
_cell.length_b   1.000
_cell.length_c   1.000
_cell.angle_alpha   90.00
_cell.angle_beta   90.00
_cell.angle_gamma   90.00
#
_symmetry.space_group_name_H-M   'P 1'
#
loop_
_entity.id
_entity.type
_entity.pdbx_description
1 polymer ?
#
loop_
_entity_poly.entity_id
_entity_poly.type
_entity_poly.pdbx_seq_one_letter_code
_entity_poly.pdbx_strand_id
1 'polypeptide(L)'
;MHSSLPDRLRGRAEGRLTLRPTFPLDEAAIERRVFQRKAKHPATGTLLLLALLAPLVLKGGLIAFVLSMTLGIGGAFWFWQKRGAGLLAKVIEEMIAESNREQDRQLGQIVRSYRVRGFHHYAAALGKFLLLKQHIEERLHAGGGPVTPTREQVEKLVDGICAAVCREIHKAALLDGELAEVLTSRDRSRLAELQGKRTEVLEAVMHAYETLYDSLAAILDLEIAHELQAPALSEEKRALLDEPSLNDVVARLREENRLAQRVRERLAIGGADPRDPDFEVFAQSRVLETEAPTPAPAPADRREATE
;
A
#
# COMPACT_ATOMS: atom_id res chain seq x y z
N MET A 1 0.85 47.39 -1.94
CA MET A 1 -0.02 46.26 -1.55
C MET A 1 0.78 44.96 -1.58
N HIS A 2 1.65 44.73 -0.59
CA HIS A 2 2.36 43.45 -0.43
C HIS A 2 1.63 42.64 0.63
N SER A 3 0.64 41.86 0.19
CA SER A 3 -0.05 40.89 1.04
C SER A 3 0.93 39.76 1.36
N SER A 4 1.10 39.47 2.66
CA SER A 4 1.83 38.34 3.22
C SER A 4 1.50 37.04 2.48
N LEU A 5 2.45 36.55 1.69
CA LEU A 5 2.44 35.21 1.09
C LEU A 5 2.34 34.06 2.12
N PRO A 6 2.89 34.15 3.37
CA PRO A 6 2.81 33.02 4.30
C PRO A 6 1.39 32.72 4.82
N ASP A 7 0.53 33.73 5.03
CA ASP A 7 -0.81 33.51 5.60
C ASP A 7 -1.75 32.77 4.63
N ARG A 8 -1.57 32.96 3.32
CA ARG A 8 -2.34 32.23 2.30
C ARG A 8 -1.93 30.77 2.15
N LEU A 9 -0.72 30.41 2.58
CA LEU A 9 -0.24 29.03 2.60
C LEU A 9 -0.70 28.31 3.87
N ARG A 10 -0.62 28.95 5.05
CA ARG A 10 -1.06 28.39 6.33
C ARG A 10 -2.55 28.03 6.35
N GLY A 11 -3.43 28.98 6.04
CA GLY A 11 -4.88 28.80 6.27
C GLY A 11 -5.61 27.84 5.30
N ARG A 12 -4.97 27.41 4.20
CA ARG A 12 -5.61 26.55 3.17
C ARG A 12 -4.91 25.22 2.93
N ALA A 13 -3.66 25.04 3.36
CA ALA A 13 -2.89 23.82 3.13
C ALA A 13 -2.93 22.84 4.33
N GLU A 14 -3.08 23.35 5.56
CA GLU A 14 -3.13 22.51 6.77
C GLU A 14 -4.40 21.64 6.85
N GLY A 15 -5.40 21.94 6.01
CA GLY A 15 -6.72 21.32 6.09
C GLY A 15 -6.95 20.01 5.34
N ARG A 16 -6.04 19.49 4.48
CA ARG A 16 -6.16 18.16 3.79
C ARG A 16 -5.09 18.01 2.68
N LEU A 17 -3.84 17.74 3.05
CA LEU A 17 -2.89 17.07 2.15
C LEU A 17 -2.76 15.59 2.52
N THR A 18 -3.84 14.99 3.01
CA THR A 18 -3.90 13.57 3.32
C THR A 18 -4.25 12.80 2.05
N LEU A 19 -3.21 12.43 1.29
CA LEU A 19 -3.35 11.41 0.26
C LEU A 19 -3.77 10.11 0.95
N ARG A 20 -5.03 9.71 0.76
CA ARG A 20 -5.57 8.49 1.37
C ARG A 20 -4.91 7.29 0.71
N PRO A 21 -4.28 6.36 1.45
CA PRO A 21 -3.68 5.16 0.86
C PRO A 21 -4.74 4.26 0.25
N THR A 22 -4.37 3.47 -0.77
CA THR A 22 -5.30 2.57 -1.45
C THR A 22 -5.75 1.41 -0.58
N PHE A 23 -4.89 1.03 0.36
CA PHE A 23 -5.20 0.00 1.35
C PHE A 23 -5.18 0.53 2.79
N PRO A 24 -5.92 -0.10 3.71
CA PRO A 24 -6.80 -1.26 3.51
C PRO A 24 -8.07 -0.89 2.72
N LEU A 25 -8.53 -1.83 1.88
CA LEU A 25 -9.83 -1.71 1.25
C LEU A 25 -10.92 -1.92 2.32
N ASP A 26 -11.97 -1.12 2.27
CA ASP A 26 -13.11 -1.25 3.18
C ASP A 26 -13.92 -2.52 2.83
N GLU A 27 -13.84 -3.53 3.69
CA GLU A 27 -14.54 -4.81 3.54
C GLU A 27 -16.05 -4.63 3.38
N ALA A 28 -16.65 -3.71 4.15
CA ALA A 28 -18.08 -3.42 4.04
C ALA A 28 -18.43 -2.79 2.69
N ALA A 29 -17.53 -1.99 2.11
CA ALA A 29 -17.71 -1.44 0.77
C ALA A 29 -17.57 -2.51 -0.32
N ILE A 30 -16.63 -3.46 -0.17
CA ILE A 30 -16.48 -4.60 -1.07
C ILE A 30 -17.75 -5.45 -1.05
N GLU A 31 -18.23 -5.85 0.13
CA GLU A 31 -19.44 -6.66 0.28
C GLU A 31 -20.66 -5.99 -0.33
N ARG A 32 -20.86 -4.69 -0.07
CA ARG A 32 -21.96 -3.92 -0.64
C ARG A 32 -21.89 -3.89 -2.17
N ARG A 33 -20.72 -3.66 -2.77
CA ARG A 33 -20.56 -3.65 -4.24
C ARG A 33 -20.77 -5.03 -4.85
N VAL A 34 -20.24 -6.08 -4.22
CA VAL A 34 -20.47 -7.47 -4.63
C VAL A 34 -21.96 -7.79 -4.58
N PHE A 35 -22.65 -7.45 -3.49
CA PHE A 35 -24.08 -7.67 -3.34
C PHE A 35 -24.89 -6.90 -4.41
N GLN A 36 -24.59 -5.62 -4.63
CA GLN A 36 -25.26 -4.82 -5.65
C GLN A 36 -25.08 -5.41 -7.06
N ARG A 37 -23.88 -5.91 -7.38
CA ARG A 37 -23.63 -6.58 -8.67
C ARG A 37 -24.36 -7.90 -8.78
N LYS A 38 -24.37 -8.72 -7.72
CA LYS A 38 -25.15 -9.97 -7.69
C LYS A 38 -26.64 -9.70 -7.89
N ALA A 39 -27.20 -8.70 -7.21
CA ALA A 39 -28.62 -8.35 -7.29
C ALA A 39 -29.03 -7.81 -8.66
N LYS A 40 -28.17 -7.01 -9.32
CA LYS A 40 -28.44 -6.44 -10.65
C LYS A 40 -28.13 -7.41 -11.81
N HIS A 41 -27.50 -8.54 -11.54
CA HIS A 41 -27.12 -9.47 -12.60
C HIS A 41 -28.36 -10.18 -13.20
N PRO A 42 -28.47 -10.28 -14.54
CA PRO A 42 -29.66 -10.83 -15.18
C PRO A 42 -29.95 -12.27 -14.75
N ALA A 43 -28.93 -13.10 -14.54
CA ALA A 43 -29.12 -14.49 -14.08
C ALA A 43 -29.82 -14.59 -12.70
N THR A 44 -29.57 -13.65 -11.79
CA THR A 44 -30.25 -13.62 -10.48
C THR A 44 -31.73 -13.31 -10.67
N GLY A 45 -32.05 -12.32 -11.52
CA GLY A 45 -33.42 -11.99 -11.88
C GLY A 45 -34.13 -13.15 -12.58
N THR A 46 -33.48 -13.79 -13.56
CA THR A 46 -34.06 -14.91 -14.32
C THR A 46 -34.34 -16.13 -13.45
N LEU A 47 -33.44 -16.50 -12.53
CA LEU A 47 -33.67 -17.64 -11.63
C LEU A 47 -34.82 -17.38 -10.65
N LEU A 48 -34.91 -16.17 -10.10
CA LEU A 48 -36.01 -15.78 -9.22
C LEU A 48 -37.34 -15.66 -9.97
N LEU A 49 -37.32 -15.14 -11.20
CA LEU A 49 -38.50 -15.04 -12.05
C LEU A 49 -39.02 -16.44 -12.46
N LEU A 50 -38.12 -17.36 -12.82
CA LEU A 50 -38.47 -18.76 -13.10
C LEU A 50 -39.11 -19.43 -11.88
N ALA A 51 -38.55 -19.21 -10.69
CA ALA A 51 -39.09 -19.74 -9.44
C ALA A 51 -40.46 -19.14 -9.07
N LEU A 52 -40.68 -17.86 -9.40
CA LEU A 52 -41.96 -17.19 -9.20
C LEU A 52 -43.04 -17.74 -10.15
N LEU A 53 -42.68 -18.01 -11.41
CA LEU A 53 -43.62 -18.39 -12.47
C LEU A 53 -43.90 -19.91 -12.55
N ALA A 54 -42.98 -20.76 -12.13
CA ALA A 54 -43.12 -22.23 -12.20
C ALA A 54 -44.40 -22.80 -11.52
N PRO A 55 -44.83 -22.32 -10.35
CA PRO A 55 -46.05 -22.80 -9.69
C PRO A 55 -47.32 -22.45 -10.48
N LEU A 56 -47.33 -21.30 -11.17
CA LEU A 56 -48.45 -20.84 -11.99
C LEU A 56 -48.63 -21.74 -13.22
N VAL A 57 -47.53 -22.12 -13.86
CA VAL A 57 -47.54 -23.00 -15.05
C VAL A 57 -47.93 -24.44 -14.66
N LEU A 58 -47.49 -24.91 -13.50
CA LEU A 58 -47.74 -26.27 -13.02
C LEU A 58 -49.08 -26.43 -12.28
N LYS A 59 -49.90 -25.37 -12.17
CA LYS A 59 -51.13 -25.32 -11.34
C LYS A 59 -50.89 -25.77 -9.90
N GLY A 60 -49.69 -25.51 -9.38
CA GLY A 60 -49.28 -25.91 -8.04
C GLY A 60 -49.85 -24.96 -6.99
N GLY A 61 -50.39 -25.51 -5.89
CA GLY A 61 -50.83 -24.72 -4.74
C GLY A 61 -49.66 -24.11 -3.96
N LEU A 62 -49.95 -23.52 -2.78
CA LEU A 62 -48.98 -22.84 -1.92
C LEU A 62 -47.69 -23.64 -1.66
N ILE A 63 -47.81 -24.96 -1.51
CA ILE A 63 -46.66 -25.87 -1.29
C ILE A 63 -45.70 -25.87 -2.49
N ALA A 64 -46.23 -25.91 -3.72
CA ALA A 64 -45.42 -25.86 -4.93
C ALA A 64 -44.75 -24.48 -5.11
N PHE A 65 -45.43 -23.41 -4.68
CA PHE A 65 -44.85 -22.07 -4.65
C PHE A 65 -43.64 -21.98 -3.71
N VAL A 66 -43.80 -22.43 -2.47
CA VAL A 66 -42.70 -22.42 -1.49
C VAL A 66 -41.54 -23.28 -1.96
N LEU A 67 -41.80 -24.50 -2.47
CA LEU A 67 -40.76 -25.39 -3.01
C LEU A 67 -40.02 -24.75 -4.18
N SER A 68 -40.72 -24.13 -5.11
CA SER A 68 -40.11 -23.48 -6.27
C SER A 68 -39.25 -22.28 -5.88
N MET A 69 -39.72 -21.45 -4.94
CA MET A 69 -38.93 -20.34 -4.38
C MET A 69 -37.67 -20.83 -3.68
N THR A 70 -37.76 -21.88 -2.86
CA THR A 70 -36.58 -22.48 -2.20
C THR A 70 -35.57 -23.01 -3.22
N LEU A 71 -36.03 -23.69 -4.28
CA LEU A 71 -35.16 -24.15 -5.36
C LEU A 71 -34.55 -22.99 -6.15
N GLY A 72 -35.30 -21.92 -6.42
CA GLY A 72 -34.80 -20.72 -7.09
C GLY A 72 -33.72 -20.00 -6.29
N ILE A 73 -33.96 -19.81 -4.99
CA ILE A 73 -32.98 -19.22 -4.06
C ILE A 73 -31.75 -20.12 -3.95
N GLY A 74 -31.94 -21.43 -3.80
CA GLY A 74 -30.84 -22.41 -3.75
C GLY A 74 -30.01 -22.45 -5.04
N GLY A 75 -30.67 -22.40 -6.20
CA GLY A 75 -30.01 -22.34 -7.50
C GLY A 75 -29.23 -21.04 -7.72
N ALA A 76 -29.79 -19.91 -7.31
CA ALA A 76 -29.09 -18.62 -7.33
C ALA A 76 -27.89 -18.62 -6.39
N PHE A 77 -28.04 -19.17 -5.19
CA PHE A 77 -26.94 -19.33 -4.23
C PHE A 77 -25.81 -20.17 -4.82
N TRP A 78 -26.12 -21.35 -5.37
CA TRP A 78 -25.13 -22.25 -5.98
C TRP A 78 -24.43 -21.62 -7.20
N PHE A 79 -25.18 -20.92 -8.06
CA PHE A 79 -24.62 -20.18 -9.19
C PHE A 79 -23.56 -19.16 -8.73
N TRP A 80 -23.87 -18.40 -7.68
CA TRP A 80 -22.95 -17.41 -7.14
C TRP A 80 -21.83 -18.01 -6.31
N GLN A 81 -22.01 -19.17 -5.70
CA GLN A 81 -20.92 -19.88 -5.03
C GLN A 81 -19.81 -20.24 -6.04
N LYS A 82 -20.18 -20.67 -7.25
CA LYS A 82 -19.21 -21.00 -8.31
C LYS A 82 -18.58 -19.79 -9.00
N ARG A 83 -19.30 -18.67 -9.12
CA ARG A 83 -18.83 -17.47 -9.83
C ARG A 83 -18.40 -16.32 -8.93
N GLY A 84 -18.59 -16.46 -7.62
CA GLY A 84 -18.41 -15.39 -6.64
C GLY A 84 -16.97 -14.92 -6.51
N ALA A 85 -16.01 -15.84 -6.57
CA ALA A 85 -14.58 -15.51 -6.47
C ALA A 85 -14.12 -14.57 -7.60
N GLY A 86 -14.54 -14.85 -8.85
CA GLY A 86 -14.21 -14.00 -9.99
C GLY A 86 -14.89 -12.62 -9.93
N LEU A 87 -16.12 -12.54 -9.37
CA LEU A 87 -16.79 -11.26 -9.16
C LEU A 87 -16.10 -10.44 -8.06
N LEU A 88 -15.71 -11.09 -6.96
CA LEU A 88 -15.00 -10.47 -5.84
C LEU A 88 -13.66 -9.89 -6.32
N ALA A 89 -12.86 -10.68 -7.05
CA ALA A 89 -11.59 -10.22 -7.62
C ALA A 89 -11.78 -8.98 -8.52
N LYS A 90 -12.79 -8.99 -9.40
CA LYS A 90 -13.11 -7.82 -10.25
C LYS A 90 -13.53 -6.59 -9.45
N VAL A 91 -14.31 -6.75 -8.39
CA VAL A 91 -14.72 -5.62 -7.54
C VAL A 91 -13.52 -5.03 -6.81
N ILE A 92 -12.62 -5.88 -6.30
CA ILE A 92 -11.38 -5.46 -5.65
C ILE A 92 -10.50 -4.68 -6.64
N GLU A 93 -10.26 -5.23 -7.83
CA GLU A 93 -9.46 -4.60 -8.88
C GLU A 93 -10.01 -3.22 -9.27
N GLU A 94 -11.33 -3.10 -9.46
CA GLU A 94 -11.97 -1.82 -9.77
C GLU A 94 -11.85 -0.81 -8.62
N MET A 95 -12.00 -1.26 -7.37
CA MET A 95 -11.87 -0.39 -6.20
C MET A 95 -10.43 0.13 -6.04
N ILE A 96 -9.43 -0.72 -6.28
CA ILE A 96 -8.02 -0.32 -6.31
C ILE A 96 -7.79 0.71 -7.41
N ALA A 97 -8.24 0.43 -8.64
CA ALA A 97 -8.08 1.35 -9.75
C ALA A 97 -8.81 2.69 -9.53
N GLU A 98 -9.98 2.69 -8.87
CA GLU A 98 -10.68 3.92 -8.46
C GLU A 98 -9.89 4.72 -7.42
N SER A 99 -9.33 4.05 -6.42
CA SER A 99 -8.51 4.68 -5.37
C SER A 99 -7.25 5.32 -5.97
N ASN A 100 -6.51 4.56 -6.79
CA ASN A 100 -5.28 5.04 -7.44
C ASN A 100 -5.57 6.26 -8.32
N ARG A 101 -6.64 6.21 -9.13
CA ARG A 101 -7.06 7.38 -9.94
C ARG A 101 -7.38 8.61 -9.08
N GLU A 102 -8.00 8.43 -7.91
CA GLU A 102 -8.32 9.55 -7.03
C GLU A 102 -7.06 10.14 -6.38
N GLN A 103 -6.13 9.31 -5.93
CA GLN A 103 -4.83 9.77 -5.42
C GLN A 103 -4.04 10.54 -6.50
N ASP A 104 -3.96 9.99 -7.71
CA ASP A 104 -3.27 10.62 -8.84
C ASP A 104 -3.88 11.96 -9.20
N ARG A 105 -5.22 12.04 -9.16
CA ARG A 105 -5.95 13.29 -9.37
C ARG A 105 -5.60 14.32 -8.30
N GLN A 106 -5.55 13.92 -7.03
CA GLN A 106 -5.17 14.79 -5.91
C GLN A 106 -3.72 15.26 -6.03
N LEU A 107 -2.77 14.36 -6.28
CA LEU A 107 -1.37 14.70 -6.47
C LEU A 107 -1.17 15.62 -7.69
N GLY A 108 -1.89 15.35 -8.79
CA GLY A 108 -1.92 16.23 -9.96
C GLY A 108 -2.51 17.62 -9.68
N GLN A 109 -3.51 17.74 -8.82
CA GLN A 109 -4.00 19.05 -8.36
C GLN A 109 -2.95 19.79 -7.55
N ILE A 110 -2.24 19.10 -6.66
CA ILE A 110 -1.17 19.67 -5.84
C ILE A 110 -0.05 20.21 -6.75
N VAL A 111 0.41 19.40 -7.71
CA VAL A 111 1.40 19.80 -8.74
C VAL A 111 0.96 21.06 -9.49
N ARG A 112 -0.29 21.10 -9.97
CA ARG A 112 -0.83 22.29 -10.63
C ARG A 112 -0.84 23.51 -9.70
N SER A 113 -1.20 23.33 -8.44
CA SER A 113 -1.23 24.42 -7.46
C SER A 113 0.17 25.02 -7.23
N TYR A 114 1.21 24.18 -7.16
CA TYR A 114 2.60 24.65 -7.04
C TYR A 114 3.05 25.40 -8.29
N ARG A 115 2.71 24.92 -9.50
CA ARG A 115 3.01 25.65 -10.75
C ARG A 115 2.40 27.04 -10.77
N VAL A 116 1.11 27.16 -10.43
CA VAL A 116 0.39 28.45 -10.43
C VAL A 116 0.98 29.42 -9.40
N ARG A 117 1.52 28.90 -8.29
CA ARG A 117 2.16 29.68 -7.24
C ARG A 117 3.64 30.03 -7.51
N GLY A 118 4.19 29.63 -8.66
CA GLY A 118 5.59 29.91 -9.03
C GLY A 118 6.62 28.91 -8.48
N PHE A 119 6.18 27.88 -7.77
CA PHE A 119 7.03 26.82 -7.19
C PHE A 119 7.30 25.70 -8.22
N HIS A 120 7.91 26.07 -9.36
CA HIS A 120 8.04 25.18 -10.51
C HIS A 120 8.92 23.95 -10.25
N HIS A 121 9.99 24.09 -9.46
CA HIS A 121 10.88 22.98 -9.09
C HIS A 121 10.17 21.94 -8.23
N TYR A 122 9.39 22.37 -7.23
CA TYR A 122 8.59 21.48 -6.40
C TYR A 122 7.49 20.77 -7.20
N ALA A 123 6.83 21.49 -8.11
CA ALA A 123 5.86 20.89 -9.01
C ALA A 123 6.50 19.86 -9.95
N ALA A 124 7.72 20.13 -10.46
CA ALA A 124 8.45 19.20 -11.31
C ALA A 124 8.85 17.93 -10.53
N ALA A 125 9.35 18.08 -9.30
CA ALA A 125 9.70 16.96 -8.43
C ALA A 125 8.47 16.08 -8.16
N LEU A 126 7.35 16.64 -7.68
CA LEU A 126 6.12 15.88 -7.46
C LEU A 126 5.58 15.24 -8.73
N GLY A 127 5.70 15.92 -9.88
CA GLY A 127 5.31 15.36 -11.17
C GLY A 127 6.10 14.11 -11.54
N LYS A 128 7.40 14.07 -11.24
CA LYS A 128 8.22 12.87 -11.46
C LYS A 128 7.81 11.72 -10.55
N PHE A 129 7.51 11.98 -9.28
CA PHE A 129 6.97 10.96 -8.36
C PHE A 129 5.62 10.41 -8.83
N LEU A 130 4.72 11.27 -9.29
CA LEU A 130 3.43 10.84 -9.85
C LEU A 130 3.62 9.91 -11.06
N LEU A 131 4.51 10.27 -11.99
CA LEU A 131 4.81 9.42 -13.15
C LEU A 131 5.42 8.08 -12.73
N LEU A 132 6.31 8.09 -11.74
CA LEU A 132 6.93 6.87 -11.24
C LEU A 132 5.93 5.96 -10.54
N LYS A 133 5.04 6.52 -9.71
CA LYS A 133 3.90 5.81 -9.09
C LYS A 133 3.03 5.14 -10.14
N GLN A 134 2.56 5.90 -11.13
CA GLN A 134 1.75 5.38 -12.23
C GLN A 134 2.44 4.24 -12.97
N HIS A 135 3.74 4.37 -13.22
CA HIS A 135 4.50 3.33 -13.90
C HIS A 135 4.64 2.05 -13.06
N ILE A 136 4.85 2.17 -11.74
CA ILE A 136 4.90 1.03 -10.83
C ILE A 136 3.51 0.35 -10.77
N GLU A 137 2.43 1.10 -10.62
CA GLU A 137 1.06 0.57 -10.55
C GLU A 137 0.63 -0.13 -11.84
N GLU A 138 0.86 0.49 -13.00
CA GLU A 138 0.57 -0.13 -14.30
C GLU A 138 1.22 -1.49 -14.44
N ARG A 139 2.42 -1.66 -13.88
CA ARG A 139 3.16 -2.90 -13.92
C ARG A 139 2.74 -3.89 -12.84
N LEU A 140 2.47 -3.43 -11.61
CA LEU A 140 1.95 -4.28 -10.53
C LEU A 140 0.62 -4.95 -10.92
N HIS A 141 -0.19 -4.25 -11.71
CA HIS A 141 -1.46 -4.74 -12.21
C HIS A 141 -1.39 -5.32 -13.64
N ALA A 142 -0.21 -5.33 -14.27
CA ALA A 142 -0.01 -6.02 -15.54
C ALA A 142 -0.27 -7.52 -15.35
N GLY A 143 -1.02 -8.11 -16.29
CA GLY A 143 -1.32 -9.55 -16.31
C GLY A 143 -2.69 -9.96 -15.76
N GLY A 144 -3.48 -9.05 -15.17
CA GLY A 144 -4.88 -9.32 -14.77
C GLY A 144 -5.06 -10.44 -13.73
N GLY A 145 -3.98 -10.82 -13.04
CA GLY A 145 -3.99 -11.79 -11.96
C GLY A 145 -4.54 -11.18 -10.66
N PRO A 146 -4.94 -12.02 -9.69
CA PRO A 146 -5.38 -11.54 -8.39
C PRO A 146 -4.28 -10.73 -7.69
N VAL A 147 -4.70 -9.73 -6.90
CA VAL A 147 -3.78 -8.93 -6.08
C VAL A 147 -3.20 -9.84 -5.00
N THR A 148 -1.90 -10.10 -5.09
CA THR A 148 -1.19 -10.90 -4.09
C THR A 148 -0.84 -10.03 -2.87
N PRO A 149 -0.61 -10.63 -1.69
CA PRO A 149 -0.17 -9.88 -0.51
C PRO A 149 1.08 -9.04 -0.75
N THR A 150 2.02 -9.55 -1.55
CA THR A 150 3.24 -8.83 -1.95
C THR A 150 2.92 -7.62 -2.83
N ARG A 151 2.04 -7.76 -3.84
CA ARG A 151 1.62 -6.63 -4.68
C ARG A 151 0.94 -5.54 -3.86
N GLU A 152 0.03 -5.94 -2.95
CA GLU A 152 -0.62 -5.03 -2.01
C GLU A 152 0.40 -4.32 -1.11
N GLN A 153 1.39 -5.04 -0.58
CA GLN A 153 2.41 -4.46 0.29
C GLN A 153 3.29 -3.45 -0.45
N VAL A 154 3.70 -3.77 -1.68
CA VAL A 154 4.44 -2.81 -2.52
C VAL A 154 3.60 -1.57 -2.80
N GLU A 155 2.34 -1.73 -3.20
CA GLU A 155 1.44 -0.61 -3.51
C GLU A 155 1.27 0.31 -2.30
N LYS A 156 1.07 -0.25 -1.10
CA LYS A 156 1.06 0.50 0.17
C LYS A 156 2.33 1.30 0.40
N LEU A 157 3.50 0.73 0.10
CA LEU A 157 4.79 1.40 0.30
C LEU A 157 4.97 2.53 -0.71
N VAL A 158 4.60 2.32 -1.97
CA VAL A 158 4.65 3.34 -3.02
C VAL A 158 3.73 4.52 -2.69
N ASP A 159 2.49 4.23 -2.29
CA ASP A 159 1.54 5.22 -1.80
C ASP A 159 2.08 6.01 -0.61
N GLY A 160 2.65 5.29 0.37
CA GLY A 160 3.25 5.85 1.56
C GLY A 160 4.40 6.81 1.24
N ILE A 161 5.29 6.44 0.32
CA ILE A 161 6.38 7.33 -0.11
C ILE A 161 5.84 8.55 -0.84
N CYS A 162 4.88 8.39 -1.74
CA CYS A 162 4.30 9.52 -2.46
C CYS A 162 3.61 10.51 -1.50
N ALA A 163 2.88 10.01 -0.51
CA ALA A 163 2.29 10.82 0.54
C ALA A 163 3.35 11.56 1.38
N ALA A 164 4.38 10.85 1.85
CA ALA A 164 5.44 11.42 2.65
C ALA A 164 6.27 12.46 1.88
N VAL A 165 6.63 12.19 0.62
CA VAL A 165 7.32 13.15 -0.26
C VAL A 165 6.46 14.38 -0.50
N CYS A 166 5.13 14.22 -0.66
CA CYS A 166 4.24 15.36 -0.79
C CYS A 166 4.29 16.28 0.44
N ARG A 167 4.32 15.71 1.66
CA ARG A 167 4.48 16.47 2.90
C ARG A 167 5.84 17.16 2.99
N GLU A 168 6.93 16.45 2.68
CA GLU A 168 8.28 17.01 2.73
C GLU A 168 8.47 18.14 1.70
N ILE A 169 7.96 17.98 0.47
CA ILE A 169 7.98 19.06 -0.52
C ILE A 169 7.16 20.28 -0.06
N HIS A 170 6.04 20.04 0.62
CA HIS A 170 5.28 21.14 1.22
C HIS A 170 6.07 21.88 2.30
N LYS A 171 6.72 21.13 3.19
CA LYS A 171 7.62 21.69 4.22
C LYS A 171 8.76 22.47 3.59
N ALA A 172 9.39 21.97 2.52
CA ALA A 172 10.43 22.69 1.79
C ALA A 172 9.92 24.01 1.19
N ALA A 173 8.71 24.03 0.63
CA ALA A 173 8.10 25.23 0.10
C ALA A 173 7.78 26.29 1.19
N LEU A 174 7.41 25.85 2.40
CA LEU A 174 7.24 26.75 3.54
C LEU A 174 8.60 27.33 3.99
N LEU A 175 9.65 26.50 4.06
CA LEU A 175 11.01 26.94 4.38
C LEU A 175 11.55 27.96 3.35
N ASP A 176 11.26 27.77 2.06
CA ASP A 176 11.58 28.76 1.01
C ASP A 176 10.89 30.11 1.25
N GLY A 177 9.65 30.10 1.73
CA GLY A 177 8.92 31.31 2.13
C GLY A 177 9.59 32.02 3.32
N GLU A 178 9.93 31.29 4.37
CA GLU A 178 10.62 31.83 5.55
C GLU A 178 12.02 32.37 5.20
N LEU A 179 12.76 31.66 4.33
CA LEU A 179 14.07 32.08 3.86
C LEU A 179 14.00 33.43 3.12
N ALA A 180 12.98 33.63 2.29
CA ALA A 180 12.79 34.90 1.60
C ALA A 180 12.59 36.08 2.56
N GLU A 181 11.91 35.84 3.70
CA GLU A 181 11.71 36.86 4.74
C GLU A 181 13.01 37.12 5.53
N VAL A 182 13.72 36.06 5.95
CA VAL A 182 14.96 36.18 6.74
C VAL A 182 16.11 36.79 5.93
N LEU A 183 16.15 36.58 4.61
CA LEU A 183 17.11 37.26 3.73
C LEU A 183 17.04 38.80 3.85
N THR A 184 15.89 39.34 4.27
CA THR A 184 15.72 40.78 4.52
C THR A 184 16.09 41.22 5.94
N SER A 185 16.19 40.30 6.92
CA SER A 185 16.33 40.62 8.35
C SER A 185 17.78 40.68 8.87
N ARG A 186 18.80 40.41 8.03
CA ARG A 186 20.24 40.35 8.38
C ARG A 186 20.62 39.32 9.46
N ASP A 187 19.70 38.47 9.90
CA ASP A 187 20.00 37.40 10.86
C ASP A 187 20.69 36.21 10.16
N ARG A 188 22.03 36.21 10.20
CA ARG A 188 22.84 35.16 9.57
C ARG A 188 22.70 33.79 10.23
N SER A 189 22.43 33.75 11.54
CA SER A 189 22.29 32.48 12.27
C SER A 189 21.01 31.78 11.85
N ARG A 190 19.89 32.53 11.86
CA ARG A 190 18.59 32.01 11.42
C ARG A 190 18.60 31.63 9.95
N LEU A 191 19.29 32.39 9.10
CA LEU A 191 19.46 32.05 7.68
C LEU A 191 20.13 30.68 7.51
N ALA A 192 21.26 30.45 8.20
CA ALA A 192 21.99 29.19 8.10
C ALA A 192 21.16 28.00 8.62
N GLU A 193 20.43 28.18 9.71
CA GLU A 193 19.52 27.16 10.26
C GLU A 193 18.44 26.76 9.26
N LEU A 194 17.76 27.74 8.65
CA LEU A 194 16.71 27.47 7.66
C LEU A 194 17.25 26.84 6.38
N GLN A 195 18.45 27.26 5.94
CA GLN A 195 19.12 26.64 4.79
C GLN A 195 19.48 25.18 5.08
N GLY A 196 20.01 24.87 6.27
CA GLY A 196 20.30 23.51 6.69
C GLY A 196 19.05 22.62 6.65
N LYS A 197 17.97 23.06 7.30
CA LYS A 197 16.68 22.34 7.30
C LYS A 197 16.12 22.12 5.91
N ARG A 198 16.22 23.11 5.02
CA ARG A 198 15.78 22.99 3.63
C ARG A 198 16.59 21.91 2.89
N THR A 199 17.90 21.91 3.06
CA THR A 199 18.78 20.91 2.45
C THR A 199 18.45 19.50 2.93
N GLU A 200 18.30 19.29 4.24
CA GLU A 200 17.91 18.01 4.82
C GLU A 200 16.61 17.46 4.21
N VAL A 201 15.60 18.32 4.07
CA VAL A 201 14.30 17.94 3.47
C VAL A 201 14.47 17.55 2.01
N LEU A 202 15.25 18.31 1.23
CA LEU A 202 15.48 18.02 -0.19
C LEU A 202 16.30 16.74 -0.40
N GLU A 203 17.29 16.48 0.45
CA GLU A 203 18.07 15.25 0.44
C GLU A 203 17.18 14.03 0.74
N ALA A 204 16.29 14.13 1.73
CA ALA A 204 15.33 13.07 2.04
C ALA A 204 14.40 12.79 0.85
N VAL A 205 13.92 13.84 0.15
CA VAL A 205 13.10 13.69 -1.07
C VAL A 205 13.88 13.02 -2.19
N MET A 206 15.14 13.40 -2.42
CA MET A 206 15.99 12.75 -3.43
C MET A 206 16.23 11.27 -3.12
N HIS A 207 16.56 10.95 -1.86
CA HIS A 207 16.78 9.58 -1.42
C HIS A 207 15.53 8.69 -1.58
N ALA A 208 14.35 9.27 -1.35
CA ALA A 208 13.08 8.61 -1.59
C ALA A 208 12.84 8.35 -3.08
N TYR A 209 13.23 9.29 -3.95
CA TYR A 209 13.15 9.13 -5.40
C TYR A 209 14.05 7.99 -5.88
N GLU A 210 15.31 7.99 -5.47
CA GLU A 210 16.28 6.93 -5.79
C GLU A 210 15.78 5.57 -5.32
N THR A 211 15.26 5.49 -4.09
CA THR A 211 14.72 4.24 -3.54
C THR A 211 13.52 3.72 -4.34
N LEU A 212 12.56 4.58 -4.72
CA LEU A 212 11.44 4.16 -5.57
C LEU A 212 11.91 3.72 -6.96
N TYR A 213 12.90 4.41 -7.52
CA TYR A 213 13.45 4.07 -8.83
C TYR A 213 14.20 2.74 -8.82
N ASP A 214 14.99 2.47 -7.78
CA ASP A 214 15.66 1.19 -7.58
C ASP A 214 14.65 0.07 -7.30
N SER A 215 13.61 0.36 -6.51
CA SER A 215 12.48 -0.54 -6.28
C SER A 215 11.76 -0.88 -7.57
N LEU A 216 11.56 0.07 -8.49
CA LEU A 216 11.00 -0.23 -9.79
C LEU A 216 11.84 -1.31 -10.51
N ALA A 217 13.17 -1.19 -10.53
CA ALA A 217 14.01 -2.21 -11.16
C ALA A 217 13.91 -3.58 -10.46
N ALA A 218 13.82 -3.61 -9.13
CA ALA A 218 13.79 -4.86 -8.35
C ALA A 218 12.41 -5.55 -8.31
N ILE A 219 11.33 -4.77 -8.25
CA ILE A 219 9.94 -5.24 -8.12
C ILE A 219 9.38 -5.70 -9.47
N LEU A 220 9.87 -5.13 -10.57
CA LEU A 220 9.42 -5.52 -11.91
C LEU A 220 10.00 -6.86 -12.40
N ASP A 221 11.09 -7.33 -11.80
CA ASP A 221 11.67 -8.65 -12.10
C ASP A 221 11.01 -9.79 -11.28
N LEU A 222 10.05 -9.47 -10.39
CA LEU A 222 9.40 -10.42 -9.45
C LEU A 222 8.21 -11.20 -10.03
N GLU A 223 8.14 -11.38 -11.35
CA GLU A 223 7.16 -12.31 -11.96
C GLU A 223 7.43 -13.80 -11.63
N ILE A 224 8.49 -14.13 -10.87
CA ILE A 224 9.00 -15.51 -10.73
C ILE A 224 8.87 -16.14 -9.32
N ALA A 225 8.67 -15.39 -8.23
CA ALA A 225 8.57 -16.00 -6.90
C ALA A 225 7.11 -16.24 -6.46
N HIS A 226 6.50 -17.27 -7.04
CA HIS A 226 5.19 -17.80 -6.63
C HIS A 226 5.20 -18.26 -5.16
N GLU A 227 4.09 -18.03 -4.43
CA GLU A 227 3.63 -18.82 -3.28
C GLU A 227 4.66 -19.32 -2.26
N LEU A 228 5.54 -18.45 -1.74
CA LEU A 228 6.20 -18.73 -0.47
C LEU A 228 5.46 -17.98 0.63
N GLN A 229 4.76 -18.77 1.46
CA GLN A 229 4.07 -18.37 2.69
C GLN A 229 4.85 -17.28 3.43
N ALA A 230 4.42 -16.02 3.28
CA ALA A 230 4.81 -14.99 4.21
C ALA A 230 4.06 -15.30 5.53
N PRO A 231 4.75 -15.52 6.67
CA PRO A 231 4.07 -15.58 7.95
C PRO A 231 3.30 -14.27 8.11
N ALA A 232 1.99 -14.37 8.32
CA ALA A 232 1.12 -13.23 8.50
C ALA A 232 1.77 -12.29 9.54
N LEU A 233 2.23 -11.13 9.07
CA LEU A 233 2.73 -10.07 9.93
C LEU A 233 1.63 -9.78 10.95
N SER A 234 1.93 -10.09 12.22
CA SER A 234 0.98 -10.00 13.32
C SER A 234 0.31 -8.64 13.35
N GLU A 235 -1.00 -8.64 13.63
CA GLU A 235 -1.84 -7.44 13.72
C GLU A 235 -1.28 -6.36 14.65
N GLU A 236 -0.38 -6.72 15.56
CA GLU A 236 0.37 -5.81 16.42
C GLU A 236 1.24 -4.79 15.66
N LYS A 237 1.71 -5.09 14.44
CA LYS A 237 2.41 -4.10 13.58
C LYS A 237 1.47 -3.22 12.75
N ARG A 238 0.16 -3.50 12.73
CA ARG A 238 -0.86 -2.67 12.06
C ARG A 238 -1.29 -1.45 12.89
N ALA A 239 -0.94 -1.40 14.18
CA ALA A 239 -1.42 -0.39 15.13
C ALA A 239 -0.50 0.83 15.36
N LEU A 240 0.65 0.95 14.67
CA LEU A 240 1.44 2.19 14.66
C LEU A 240 0.92 3.13 13.57
N LEU A 241 -0.27 3.69 13.82
CA LEU A 241 -0.85 4.82 13.09
C LEU A 241 -0.45 6.13 13.79
N ASP A 242 0.85 6.42 13.78
CA ASP A 242 1.33 7.80 13.61
C ASP A 242 1.84 7.89 12.17
N GLU A 243 1.63 9.02 11.48
CA GLU A 243 2.07 9.16 10.08
C GLU A 243 3.56 8.79 9.96
N PRO A 244 3.93 7.67 9.31
CA PRO A 244 5.30 7.20 9.31
C PRO A 244 6.19 8.23 8.64
N SER A 245 7.37 8.49 9.23
CA SER A 245 8.32 9.42 8.65
C SER A 245 8.79 8.90 7.29
N LEU A 246 9.20 9.79 6.37
CA LEU A 246 9.68 9.40 5.04
C LEU A 246 10.80 8.35 5.14
N ASN A 247 11.70 8.51 6.12
CA ASN A 247 12.81 7.59 6.37
C ASN A 247 12.32 6.20 6.79
N ASP A 248 11.26 6.11 7.59
CA ASP A 248 10.68 4.82 8.01
C ASP A 248 10.08 4.08 6.81
N VAL A 249 9.36 4.78 5.93
CA VAL A 249 8.76 4.18 4.74
C VAL A 249 9.85 3.74 3.74
N VAL A 250 10.87 4.58 3.53
CA VAL A 250 12.04 4.25 2.69
C VAL A 250 12.79 3.03 3.24
N ALA A 251 13.01 2.96 4.56
CA ALA A 251 13.67 1.83 5.19
C ALA A 251 12.88 0.53 5.02
N ARG A 252 11.55 0.58 5.18
CA ARG A 252 10.67 -0.58 4.95
C ARG A 252 10.71 -1.05 3.50
N LEU A 253 10.65 -0.14 2.53
CA LEU A 253 10.73 -0.50 1.12
C LEU A 253 12.08 -1.13 0.76
N ARG A 254 13.19 -0.64 1.34
CA ARG A 254 14.52 -1.24 1.18
C ARG A 254 14.60 -2.64 1.75
N GLU A 255 14.00 -2.87 2.91
CA GLU A 255 14.00 -4.21 3.51
C GLU A 255 13.17 -5.20 2.67
N GLU A 256 12.02 -4.79 2.16
CA GLU A 256 11.23 -5.60 1.23
C GLU A 256 12.01 -5.90 -0.06
N ASN A 257 12.71 -4.91 -0.64
CA ASN A 257 13.60 -5.14 -1.78
C ASN A 257 14.71 -6.16 -1.45
N ARG A 258 15.34 -6.04 -0.28
CA ARG A 258 16.38 -6.98 0.16
C ARG A 258 15.83 -8.39 0.37
N LEU A 259 14.63 -8.51 0.91
CA LEU A 259 13.94 -9.81 1.05
C LEU A 259 13.66 -10.40 -0.33
N ALA A 260 13.09 -9.62 -1.24
CA ALA A 260 12.83 -10.03 -2.62
C ALA A 260 14.10 -10.48 -3.34
N GLN A 261 15.19 -9.72 -3.22
CA GLN A 261 16.48 -10.06 -3.82
C GLN A 261 17.07 -11.34 -3.22
N ARG A 262 17.00 -11.53 -1.90
CA ARG A 262 17.44 -12.77 -1.25
C ARG A 262 16.63 -13.98 -1.69
N VAL A 263 15.31 -13.84 -1.85
CA VAL A 263 14.45 -14.91 -2.38
C VAL A 263 14.84 -15.23 -3.82
N ARG A 264 15.10 -14.21 -4.65
CA ARG A 264 15.60 -14.39 -6.03
C ARG A 264 16.92 -15.14 -6.07
N GLU A 265 17.90 -14.72 -5.28
CA GLU A 265 19.22 -15.38 -5.21
C GLU A 265 19.08 -16.85 -4.80
N ARG A 266 18.19 -17.15 -3.84
CA ARG A 266 17.90 -18.53 -3.43
C ARG A 266 17.26 -19.36 -4.53
N LEU A 267 16.28 -18.81 -5.26
CA LEU A 267 15.64 -19.48 -6.40
C LEU A 267 16.60 -19.67 -7.59
N ALA A 268 17.55 -18.74 -7.79
CA ALA A 268 18.55 -18.82 -8.84
C ALA A 268 19.66 -19.84 -8.54
N ILE A 269 20.05 -19.98 -7.26
CA ILE A 269 21.07 -20.95 -6.81
C ILE A 269 20.49 -22.37 -6.72
N GLY A 270 19.25 -22.50 -6.26
CA GLY A 270 18.57 -23.78 -6.11
C GLY A 270 17.66 -24.09 -7.27
N GLY A 271 18.19 -24.38 -8.47
CA GLY A 271 17.41 -24.89 -9.62
C GLY A 271 16.76 -26.28 -9.38
N ALA A 272 16.20 -26.52 -8.20
CA ALA A 272 15.60 -27.75 -7.75
C ALA A 272 14.09 -27.54 -7.57
N ASP A 273 13.34 -28.49 -8.10
CA ASP A 273 11.90 -28.61 -8.00
C ASP A 273 11.46 -28.46 -6.52
N PRO A 274 10.51 -27.58 -6.17
CA PRO A 274 9.98 -27.45 -4.80
C PRO A 274 9.29 -28.72 -4.26
N ARG A 275 9.30 -29.82 -5.02
CA ARG A 275 8.87 -31.17 -4.61
C ARG A 275 10.01 -32.09 -4.21
N ASP A 276 11.25 -31.61 -4.20
CA ASP A 276 12.42 -32.40 -3.80
C ASP A 276 12.39 -32.68 -2.28
N PRO A 277 12.29 -33.95 -1.84
CA PRO A 277 12.21 -34.31 -0.42
C PRO A 277 13.47 -33.95 0.38
N ASP A 278 14.59 -33.63 -0.27
CA ASP A 278 15.81 -33.20 0.41
C ASP A 278 15.75 -31.73 0.90
N PHE A 279 14.71 -30.97 0.53
CA PHE A 279 14.51 -29.59 1.00
C PHE A 279 14.18 -29.53 2.51
N GLU A 280 13.50 -30.53 3.06
CA GLU A 280 13.21 -30.60 4.51
C GLU A 280 14.46 -30.89 5.35
N VAL A 281 15.42 -31.63 4.81
CA VAL A 281 16.67 -31.97 5.51
C VAL A 281 17.54 -30.72 5.69
N PHE A 282 17.60 -29.84 4.68
CA PHE A 282 18.32 -28.57 4.77
C PHE A 282 17.67 -27.56 5.73
N ALA A 283 16.33 -27.57 5.87
CA ALA A 283 15.62 -26.72 6.81
C ALA A 283 15.86 -27.13 8.27
N GLN A 284 16.01 -28.43 8.55
CA GLN A 284 16.27 -28.94 9.91
C GLN A 284 17.74 -28.79 10.33
N SER A 285 18.71 -28.90 9.42
CA SER A 285 20.13 -28.76 9.78
C SER A 285 20.53 -27.34 10.22
N ARG A 286 19.81 -26.29 9.81
CA ARG A 286 20.15 -24.89 10.16
C ARG A 286 19.50 -24.35 11.44
N VAL A 287 18.43 -24.97 11.93
CA VAL A 287 17.87 -24.61 13.24
C VAL A 287 18.84 -24.99 14.37
N LEU A 288 19.69 -26.01 14.15
CA LEU A 288 20.70 -26.46 15.11
C LEU A 288 21.99 -25.60 15.13
N GLU A 289 22.23 -24.74 14.13
CA GLU A 289 23.40 -23.84 14.11
C GLU A 289 23.15 -22.47 14.76
N THR A 290 21.92 -22.17 15.17
CA THR A 290 21.56 -20.85 15.75
C THR A 290 21.48 -20.85 17.29
N GLU A 291 21.65 -21.99 17.95
CA GLU A 291 21.84 -22.05 19.41
C GLU A 291 23.33 -22.09 19.75
N ALA A 292 23.96 -20.90 19.77
CA ALA A 292 25.23 -20.76 20.47
C ALA A 292 25.01 -20.97 21.98
N PRO A 293 25.87 -21.74 22.68
CA PRO A 293 25.71 -21.97 24.11
C PRO A 293 25.91 -20.67 24.89
N THR A 294 24.89 -20.31 25.68
CA THR A 294 24.95 -19.24 26.68
C THR A 294 26.14 -19.46 27.61
N PRO A 295 27.08 -18.50 27.76
CA PRO A 295 28.18 -18.65 28.70
C PRO A 295 27.64 -18.68 30.13
N ALA A 296 28.12 -19.65 30.91
CA ALA A 296 27.76 -19.83 32.31
C ALA A 296 28.07 -18.56 33.13
N PRO A 297 27.19 -18.16 34.07
CA PRO A 297 27.44 -17.01 34.92
C PRO A 297 28.66 -17.24 35.81
N ALA A 298 29.54 -16.24 35.85
CA ALA A 298 30.71 -16.22 36.72
C ALA A 298 30.30 -16.32 38.20
N PRO A 299 31.06 -17.06 39.05
CA PRO A 299 30.75 -17.19 40.47
C PRO A 299 30.83 -15.82 41.16
N ALA A 300 29.76 -15.47 41.87
CA ALA A 300 29.66 -14.24 42.65
C ALA A 300 30.68 -14.26 43.79
N ASP A 301 31.56 -13.25 43.79
CA ASP A 301 32.54 -12.97 44.82
C ASP A 301 31.80 -12.57 46.11
N ARG A 302 31.79 -13.48 47.09
CA ARG A 302 31.33 -13.20 48.46
C ARG A 302 32.33 -12.24 49.09
N ARG A 303 31.99 -10.96 49.16
CA ARG A 303 32.62 -10.04 50.11
C ARG A 303 31.65 -9.68 51.21
N GLU A 304 32.12 -10.01 52.40
CA GLU A 304 31.55 -9.79 53.72
C GLU A 304 31.18 -8.32 53.92
N ALA A 305 29.99 -8.09 54.47
CA ALA A 305 29.63 -6.82 55.08
C ALA A 305 29.92 -6.93 56.57
N THR A 306 30.94 -6.20 57.02
CA THR A 306 31.15 -5.78 58.40
C THR A 306 30.57 -4.38 58.55
N GLU A 307 29.68 -4.24 59.54
CA GLU A 307 29.14 -3.03 60.19
C GLU A 307 28.23 -2.07 59.39
#